data_AF-A0A1H9P4T8-F1
#
_entry.id   AF-A0A1H9P4T8-F1
#
_cell.length_a   1.000
_cell.length_b   1.000
_cell.length_c   1.000
_cell.angle_alpha   90.00
_cell.angle_beta   90.00
_cell.angle_gamma   90.00
#
_symmetry.space_group_name_H-M   'P 1'
#
loop_
_entity.id
_entity.type
_entity.pdbx_description
1 polymer ?
#
loop_
_entity_poly.entity_id
_entity_poly.type
_entity_poly.pdbx_seq_one_letter_code
_entity_poly.pdbx_strand_id
1 'polypeptide(L)'
;MFNKENHLNQISSRLDLFTHKKYRYYRHISLWLTYWVIFIISYKNPGSIEPYATYLKIGISFTLFIQAYVNMYWLVPKYLLNNKFQKYLLGLVAMLVVFSILIGMVTYMMRGIEVKYAPKQLFDPKPAMYFAFALVFVAASSAIKLFQRWIEDTRAITELTQINIRSELEQLKNQVNPHFLFNMLNNANVLIN
;
A
#
# COMPACT_ATOMS: atom_id res chain seq x y z
N MET A 1 33.49 3.74 9.03
CA MET A 1 32.78 2.99 7.96
C MET A 1 31.80 1.96 8.51
N PHE A 2 32.22 1.08 9.43
CA PHE A 2 31.40 0.00 10.02
C PHE A 2 30.01 0.41 10.58
N ASN A 3 29.90 1.58 11.22
CA ASN A 3 28.64 2.02 11.84
C ASN A 3 27.58 2.48 10.80
N LYS A 4 28.03 2.92 9.62
CA LYS A 4 27.13 3.41 8.55
C LYS A 4 26.51 2.25 7.77
N GLU A 5 27.28 1.18 7.55
CA GLU A 5 26.78 -0.06 6.91
C GLU A 5 25.75 -0.79 7.79
N ASN A 6 25.98 -0.89 9.10
CA ASN A 6 25.00 -1.48 10.02
C ASN A 6 23.68 -0.70 10.03
N HIS A 7 23.74 0.63 10.01
CA HIS A 7 22.54 1.47 9.98
C HIS A 7 21.75 1.31 8.67
N LEU A 8 22.44 1.22 7.52
CA LEU A 8 21.82 0.99 6.21
C LEU A 8 21.19 -0.42 6.11
N ASN A 9 21.87 -1.44 6.64
CA ASN A 9 21.35 -2.82 6.68
C ASN A 9 20.13 -2.95 7.61
N GLN A 10 20.10 -2.19 8.70
CA GLN A 10 18.94 -2.17 9.60
C GLN A 10 17.74 -1.48 8.95
N ILE A 11 17.96 -0.40 8.20
CA ILE A 11 16.91 0.28 7.43
C ILE A 11 16.38 -0.62 6.30
N SER A 12 17.26 -1.29 5.56
CA SER A 12 16.85 -2.20 4.48
C SER A 12 15.99 -3.35 5.02
N SER A 13 16.42 -3.98 6.12
CA SER A 13 15.66 -5.03 6.80
C SER A 13 14.28 -4.59 7.30
N ARG A 14 14.16 -3.36 7.83
CA ARG A 14 12.85 -2.79 8.23
C ARG A 14 11.94 -2.53 7.04
N LEU A 15 12.48 -2.07 5.91
CA LEU A 15 11.73 -1.84 4.68
C LEU A 15 11.30 -3.16 4.02
N ASP A 16 12.04 -4.24 4.22
CA ASP A 16 11.69 -5.57 3.73
C ASP A 16 10.43 -6.12 4.39
N LEU A 17 10.15 -5.74 5.65
CA LEU A 17 8.89 -6.07 6.31
C LEU A 17 7.69 -5.57 5.49
N PHE A 18 7.80 -4.39 4.87
CA PHE A 18 6.71 -3.76 4.11
C PHE A 18 6.61 -4.23 2.66
N THR A 19 7.73 -4.58 2.03
CA THR A 19 7.82 -4.89 0.59
C THR A 19 7.89 -6.40 0.32
N HIS A 20 8.70 -7.13 1.09
CA HIS A 20 9.05 -8.51 0.77
C HIS A 20 7.83 -9.46 0.83
N LYS A 21 7.80 -10.43 -0.11
CA LYS A 21 6.68 -11.38 -0.28
C LYS A 21 6.48 -12.29 0.93
N LYS A 22 7.57 -12.68 1.61
CA LYS A 22 7.55 -13.52 2.83
C LYS A 22 6.67 -12.94 3.94
N TYR A 23 6.68 -11.62 4.11
CA TYR A 23 5.92 -10.95 5.17
C TYR A 23 4.47 -10.60 4.76
N ARG A 24 4.06 -10.93 3.54
CA ARG A 24 2.72 -10.62 3.02
C ARG A 24 1.61 -11.18 3.91
N TYR A 25 1.71 -12.45 4.30
CA TYR A 25 0.72 -13.10 5.16
C TYR A 25 0.65 -12.45 6.54
N TYR A 26 1.81 -12.17 7.16
CA TYR A 26 1.88 -11.51 8.47
C TYR A 26 1.25 -10.11 8.45
N ARG A 27 1.49 -9.31 7.40
CA ARG A 27 0.87 -7.98 7.25
C ARG A 27 -0.65 -8.07 7.16
N HIS A 28 -1.19 -9.00 6.37
CA HIS A 28 -2.63 -9.19 6.25
C HIS A 28 -3.22 -9.70 7.56
N ILE A 29 -2.65 -10.75 8.16
CA ILE A 29 -3.15 -11.32 9.43
C ILE A 29 -3.14 -10.28 10.53
N SER A 30 -2.07 -9.50 10.66
CA SER A 30 -1.99 -8.40 11.64
C SER A 30 -3.10 -7.37 11.41
N LEU A 31 -3.35 -6.97 10.15
CA LEU A 31 -4.40 -6.00 9.82
C LEU A 31 -5.80 -6.54 10.15
N TRP A 32 -6.09 -7.79 9.75
CA TRP A 32 -7.34 -8.47 10.08
C TRP A 32 -7.54 -8.55 11.60
N LEU A 33 -6.51 -8.94 12.34
CA LEU A 33 -6.56 -9.07 13.80
C LEU A 33 -6.81 -7.71 14.47
N THR A 34 -6.06 -6.68 14.10
CA THR A 34 -6.26 -5.31 14.64
C THR A 34 -7.66 -4.81 14.34
N TYR A 35 -8.17 -5.01 13.11
CA TYR A 35 -9.52 -4.61 12.75
C TYR A 35 -10.59 -5.32 13.59
N TRP A 36 -10.50 -6.65 13.74
CA TRP A 36 -11.48 -7.41 14.52
C TRP A 36 -11.41 -7.10 16.02
N VAL A 37 -10.23 -6.80 16.57
CA VAL A 37 -10.09 -6.33 17.95
C VAL A 37 -10.79 -4.98 18.13
N ILE A 38 -10.55 -4.02 17.22
CA ILE A 38 -11.24 -2.71 17.24
C ILE A 38 -12.75 -2.91 17.10
N PHE A 39 -13.19 -3.83 16.24
CA PHE A 39 -14.59 -4.15 16.03
C PHE A 39 -15.26 -4.65 17.32
N ILE A 40 -14.61 -5.56 18.05
CA ILE A 40 -15.11 -6.11 19.33
C ILE A 40 -15.12 -5.02 20.41
N ILE A 41 -14.10 -4.17 20.50
CA ILE A 41 -14.06 -3.09 21.51
C ILE A 41 -15.13 -2.02 21.21
N SER A 42 -15.30 -1.68 19.93
CA SER A 42 -16.34 -0.74 19.47
C SER A 42 -17.75 -1.34 19.58
N TYR A 43 -17.87 -2.62 19.94
CA TYR A 43 -19.13 -3.32 20.11
C TYR A 43 -19.72 -3.04 21.50
N LYS A 44 -20.24 -1.83 21.69
CA LYS A 44 -21.18 -1.51 22.78
C LYS A 44 -22.15 -0.43 22.32
N ASN A 45 -23.21 -0.83 21.63
CA ASN A 45 -24.37 0.03 21.42
C ASN A 45 -25.47 -0.42 22.39
N PRO A 46 -25.73 0.29 23.50
CA PRO A 46 -26.70 -0.11 24.52
C PRO A 46 -28.18 -0.12 24.06
N GLY A 47 -28.45 -0.09 22.76
CA GLY A 47 -29.80 -0.17 22.18
C GLY A 47 -29.93 -1.04 20.92
N SER A 48 -28.86 -1.69 20.44
CA SER A 48 -28.98 -2.54 19.24
C SER A 48 -29.65 -3.87 19.56
N ILE A 49 -30.58 -4.32 18.70
CA ILE A 49 -31.20 -5.64 18.84
C ILE A 49 -30.25 -6.69 18.26
N GLU A 50 -29.61 -7.40 19.17
CA GLU A 50 -28.75 -8.53 18.87
C GLU A 50 -29.60 -9.78 18.58
N PRO A 51 -29.17 -10.69 17.67
CA PRO A 51 -27.87 -10.74 16.99
C PRO A 51 -27.86 -10.09 15.59
N TYR A 52 -28.97 -9.50 15.13
CA TYR A 52 -29.12 -9.00 13.75
C TYR A 52 -28.09 -7.93 13.38
N ALA A 53 -27.89 -6.93 14.24
CA ALA A 53 -26.93 -5.84 14.00
C ALA A 53 -25.49 -6.37 13.84
N THR A 54 -25.15 -7.45 14.54
CA THR A 54 -23.83 -8.08 14.52
C THR A 54 -23.56 -8.75 13.18
N TYR A 55 -24.53 -9.51 12.67
CA TYR A 55 -24.41 -10.17 11.36
C TYR A 55 -24.29 -9.16 10.22
N LEU A 56 -25.08 -8.07 10.24
CA LEU A 56 -24.97 -7.01 9.24
C LEU A 56 -23.60 -6.32 9.28
N LYS A 57 -23.13 -5.94 10.47
CA LYS A 57 -21.81 -5.34 10.64
C LYS A 57 -20.71 -6.26 10.11
N ILE A 58 -20.74 -7.54 10.47
CA ILE A 58 -19.79 -8.55 9.96
C ILE A 58 -19.83 -8.61 8.42
N GLY A 59 -21.01 -8.66 7.82
CA GLY A 59 -21.18 -8.66 6.36
C GLY A 59 -20.62 -7.40 5.68
N ILE A 60 -20.87 -6.22 6.26
CA ILE A 60 -20.30 -4.96 5.79
C ILE A 60 -18.78 -4.98 5.89
N SER A 61 -18.20 -5.45 7.00
CA SER A 61 -16.76 -5.56 7.20
C SER A 61 -16.11 -6.42 6.12
N PHE A 62 -16.65 -7.61 5.85
CA PHE A 62 -16.15 -8.47 4.77
C PHE A 62 -16.24 -7.80 3.41
N THR A 63 -17.31 -7.06 3.14
CA THR A 63 -17.48 -6.33 1.89
C THR A 63 -16.41 -5.25 1.71
N LEU A 64 -16.10 -4.49 2.76
CA LEU A 64 -15.03 -3.48 2.75
C LEU A 64 -13.65 -4.10 2.49
N PHE A 65 -13.37 -5.25 3.11
CA PHE A 65 -12.13 -5.99 2.84
C PHE A 65 -12.06 -6.43 1.39
N ILE A 66 -13.11 -7.07 0.86
CA ILE A 66 -13.14 -7.51 -0.54
C ILE A 66 -12.86 -6.35 -1.48
N GLN A 67 -13.49 -5.20 -1.28
CA GLN A 67 -13.22 -3.99 -2.07
C GLN A 67 -11.76 -3.54 -1.99
N ALA A 68 -11.18 -3.51 -0.79
CA ALA A 68 -9.77 -3.16 -0.59
C ALA A 68 -8.84 -4.15 -1.33
N TYR A 69 -9.13 -5.45 -1.28
CA TYR A 69 -8.37 -6.48 -1.99
C TYR A 69 -8.50 -6.35 -3.51
N VAL A 70 -9.72 -6.17 -4.03
CA VAL A 70 -9.97 -5.94 -5.47
C VAL A 70 -9.21 -4.70 -5.94
N ASN A 71 -9.25 -3.61 -5.17
CA ASN A 71 -8.50 -2.41 -5.48
C ASN A 71 -6.97 -2.67 -5.49
N MET A 72 -6.45 -3.26 -4.41
CA MET A 72 -5.02 -3.51 -4.18
C MET A 72 -4.38 -4.42 -5.23
N TYR A 73 -5.11 -5.44 -5.69
CA TYR A 73 -4.57 -6.49 -6.57
C TYR A 73 -4.98 -6.35 -8.02
N TRP A 74 -6.02 -5.58 -8.33
CA TRP A 74 -6.49 -5.40 -9.70
C TRP A 74 -6.47 -3.95 -10.17
N LEU A 75 -7.22 -3.04 -9.53
CA LEU A 75 -7.36 -1.66 -10.03
C LEU A 75 -6.05 -0.89 -9.95
N VAL A 76 -5.37 -0.92 -8.81
CA VAL A 76 -4.11 -0.19 -8.59
C VAL A 76 -3.01 -0.66 -9.55
N PRO A 77 -2.63 -1.94 -9.60
CA PRO A 77 -1.55 -2.38 -10.47
C PRO A 77 -1.90 -2.27 -11.96
N LYS A 78 -3.16 -2.47 -12.36
CA LYS A 78 -3.55 -2.44 -13.77
C LYS A 78 -3.71 -1.01 -14.31
N TYR A 79 -4.21 -0.08 -13.51
CA TYR A 79 -4.56 1.26 -13.98
C TYR A 79 -3.76 2.37 -13.30
N LEU A 80 -3.72 2.41 -11.97
CA LEU A 80 -3.08 3.50 -11.24
C LEU A 80 -1.56 3.54 -11.46
N LEU A 81 -0.89 2.39 -11.31
CA LEU A 81 0.57 2.29 -11.52
C LEU A 81 0.99 2.39 -12.99
N ASN A 82 0.06 2.22 -13.94
CA ASN A 82 0.32 2.33 -15.38
C ASN A 82 -0.07 3.71 -15.93
N ASN A 83 -0.14 4.74 -15.08
CA ASN A 83 -0.50 6.11 -15.41
C ASN A 83 -1.88 6.27 -16.11
N LYS A 84 -2.80 5.30 -15.93
CA LYS A 84 -4.15 5.30 -16.50
C LYS A 84 -5.17 5.76 -15.46
N PHE A 85 -4.98 6.96 -14.91
CA PHE A 85 -5.78 7.48 -13.79
C PHE A 85 -7.28 7.56 -14.10
N GLN A 86 -7.67 7.96 -15.31
CA GLN A 86 -9.08 8.02 -15.70
C GLN A 86 -9.75 6.64 -15.66
N LYS A 87 -9.07 5.59 -16.15
CA LYS A 87 -9.59 4.21 -16.11
C LYS A 87 -9.64 3.67 -14.68
N TYR A 88 -8.68 4.07 -13.84
CA TYR A 88 -8.70 3.77 -12.42
C TYR A 88 -9.93 4.38 -11.73
N LEU A 89 -10.18 5.67 -11.93
CA LEU A 89 -11.31 6.38 -11.32
C LEU A 89 -12.65 5.78 -11.78
N LEU A 90 -12.81 5.52 -13.07
CA LEU A 90 -14.00 4.87 -13.61
C LEU A 90 -14.22 3.47 -13.02
N GLY A 91 -13.16 2.67 -12.92
CA GLY A 91 -13.21 1.33 -12.32
C GLY A 91 -13.53 1.36 -10.83
N LEU A 92 -13.01 2.36 -10.10
CA LEU A 92 -13.28 2.57 -8.69
C LEU A 92 -14.75 2.97 -8.46
N VAL A 93 -15.27 3.92 -9.23
CA VAL A 93 -16.69 4.32 -9.16
C VAL A 93 -17.58 3.14 -9.52
N ALA A 94 -17.27 2.40 -10.59
CA ALA A 94 -18.03 1.21 -10.98
C ALA A 94 -18.04 0.15 -9.87
N MET A 95 -16.88 -0.12 -9.24
CA MET A 95 -16.80 -1.05 -8.11
C MET A 95 -17.68 -0.56 -6.94
N LEU A 96 -17.58 0.70 -6.55
CA LEU A 96 -18.39 1.26 -5.45
C LEU A 96 -19.89 1.14 -5.74
N VAL A 97 -20.33 1.50 -6.95
CA VAL A 97 -21.74 1.39 -7.37
C VAL A 97 -22.22 -0.06 -7.33
N VAL A 98 -21.47 -1.01 -7.89
CA VAL A 98 -21.83 -2.43 -7.89
C VAL A 98 -22.01 -2.95 -6.47
N PHE A 99 -21.06 -2.67 -5.58
CA PHE A 99 -21.16 -3.11 -4.19
C PHE A 99 -22.27 -2.41 -3.41
N SER A 100 -22.54 -1.12 -3.67
CA SER A 100 -23.69 -0.43 -3.11
C SER A 100 -25.02 -1.06 -3.52
N ILE A 101 -25.15 -1.46 -4.80
CA ILE A 101 -26.34 -2.19 -5.29
C ILE A 101 -26.46 -3.55 -4.59
N LEU A 102 -25.37 -4.31 -4.47
CA LEU A 102 -25.36 -5.62 -3.80
C LEU A 102 -25.78 -5.50 -2.33
N ILE A 103 -25.26 -4.52 -1.60
CA ILE A 103 -25.67 -4.25 -0.22
C ILE A 103 -27.14 -3.88 -0.17
N GLY A 104 -27.60 -2.99 -1.06
CA GLY A 104 -29.02 -2.61 -1.15
C GLY A 104 -29.95 -3.81 -1.40
N MET A 105 -29.55 -4.74 -2.26
CA MET A 105 -30.28 -5.99 -2.51
C MET A 105 -30.34 -6.88 -1.26
N VAL A 106 -29.22 -7.06 -0.57
CA VAL A 106 -29.16 -7.85 0.68
C VAL A 106 -30.04 -7.21 1.75
N THR A 107 -29.94 -5.90 1.97
CA THR A 107 -30.78 -5.18 2.93
C THR A 107 -32.27 -5.30 2.56
N TYR A 108 -32.61 -5.18 1.27
CA TYR A 108 -33.99 -5.36 0.79
C TYR A 108 -34.52 -6.77 1.07
N MET A 109 -33.74 -7.82 0.78
CA MET A 109 -34.12 -9.21 1.09
C MET A 109 -34.27 -9.46 2.60
N MET A 110 -33.45 -8.78 3.42
CA MET A 110 -33.50 -8.89 4.88
C MET A 110 -34.57 -8.02 5.54
N ARG A 111 -35.27 -7.16 4.78
CA ARG A 111 -36.26 -6.21 5.30
C ARG A 111 -37.40 -6.86 6.10
N GLY A 112 -37.80 -8.08 5.75
CA GLY A 112 -38.81 -8.84 6.49
C GLY A 112 -38.34 -9.27 7.89
N ILE A 113 -37.04 -9.51 8.06
CA ILE A 113 -36.39 -9.83 9.33
C ILE A 113 -36.16 -8.53 10.11
N GLU A 114 -35.75 -7.46 9.43
CA GLU A 114 -35.54 -6.13 9.99
C GLU A 114 -36.80 -5.62 10.70
N VAL A 115 -37.97 -5.62 10.05
CA VAL A 115 -39.22 -5.14 10.66
C VAL A 115 -39.65 -5.98 11.88
N LYS A 116 -39.28 -7.27 11.93
CA LYS A 116 -39.63 -8.20 13.01
C LYS A 116 -38.72 -8.09 14.23
N TYR A 117 -37.45 -7.75 14.04
CA TYR A 117 -36.43 -7.77 15.10
C TYR A 117 -35.72 -6.43 15.32
N ALA A 118 -35.95 -5.41 14.49
CA ALA A 118 -35.28 -4.11 14.56
C ALA A 118 -36.13 -3.02 13.90
N PRO A 119 -37.08 -2.37 14.60
CA PRO A 119 -37.76 -1.21 14.04
C PRO A 119 -36.69 -0.18 13.64
N LYS A 120 -36.84 0.37 12.43
CA LYS A 120 -35.89 1.19 11.62
C LYS A 120 -35.07 2.27 12.35
N GLN A 121 -35.36 2.57 13.60
CA GLN A 121 -34.73 3.62 14.39
C GLN A 121 -33.38 3.22 15.01
N LEU A 122 -33.06 1.92 15.09
CA LEU A 122 -31.87 1.45 15.86
C LEU A 122 -30.65 1.06 15.01
N PHE A 123 -30.82 0.70 13.74
CA PHE A 123 -29.69 0.29 12.89
C PHE A 123 -29.94 0.55 11.40
N ASP A 124 -29.97 1.83 11.00
CA ASP A 124 -29.86 2.22 9.60
C ASP A 124 -28.37 2.54 9.32
N PRO A 125 -27.57 1.61 8.76
CA PRO A 125 -26.23 1.94 8.29
C PRO A 125 -26.39 2.91 7.13
N LYS A 126 -26.46 4.20 7.45
CA LYS A 126 -26.66 5.28 6.49
C LYS A 126 -25.72 5.03 5.31
N PRO A 127 -26.21 4.94 4.06
CA PRO A 127 -25.38 4.64 2.89
C PRO A 127 -24.11 5.51 2.82
N ALA A 128 -24.19 6.75 3.30
CA ALA A 128 -23.06 7.67 3.44
C ALA A 128 -21.92 7.14 4.35
N MET A 129 -22.25 6.49 5.47
CA MET A 129 -21.26 5.92 6.39
C MET A 129 -20.52 4.73 5.75
N TYR A 130 -21.26 3.84 5.08
CA TYR A 130 -20.66 2.77 4.30
C TYR A 130 -19.71 3.32 3.23
N PHE A 131 -20.17 4.31 2.47
CA PHE A 131 -19.38 4.94 1.42
C PHE A 131 -18.10 5.59 1.96
N ALA A 132 -18.18 6.28 3.09
CA ALA A 132 -17.02 6.85 3.77
C ALA A 132 -16.00 5.78 4.16
N PHE A 133 -16.44 4.68 4.79
CA PHE A 133 -15.53 3.57 5.12
C PHE A 133 -14.94 2.90 3.88
N ALA A 134 -15.74 2.68 2.83
CA ALA A 134 -15.26 2.10 1.58
C ALA A 134 -14.15 2.97 0.97
N LEU A 135 -14.33 4.29 0.94
CA LEU A 135 -13.31 5.23 0.48
C LEU A 135 -12.04 5.16 1.33
N VAL A 136 -12.16 5.12 2.66
CA VAL A 136 -11.00 5.01 3.55
C VAL A 136 -10.22 3.71 3.29
N PHE A 137 -10.90 2.58 3.15
CA PHE A 137 -10.27 1.29 2.88
C PHE A 137 -9.60 1.24 1.50
N VAL A 138 -10.25 1.78 0.48
CA VAL A 138 -9.71 1.88 -0.88
C VAL A 138 -8.53 2.84 -0.93
N ALA A 139 -8.60 3.99 -0.26
CA ALA A 139 -7.50 4.94 -0.16
C ALA A 139 -6.31 4.33 0.58
N ALA A 140 -6.53 3.70 1.73
CA ALA A 140 -5.48 3.04 2.51
C ALA A 140 -4.80 1.91 1.72
N SER A 141 -5.57 1.06 1.04
CA SER A 141 -5.02 -0.02 0.21
C SER A 141 -4.20 0.51 -0.98
N SER A 142 -4.63 1.63 -1.59
CA SER A 142 -3.88 2.31 -2.65
C SER A 142 -2.59 2.92 -2.13
N ALA A 143 -2.66 3.64 -1.00
CA ALA A 143 -1.49 4.26 -0.37
C ALA A 143 -0.43 3.22 -0.02
N ILE A 144 -0.82 2.08 0.56
CA ILE A 144 0.10 0.97 0.86
C ILE A 144 0.78 0.46 -0.42
N LYS A 145 0.03 0.28 -1.51
CA LYS A 145 0.59 -0.21 -2.77
C LYS A 145 1.52 0.78 -3.45
N LEU A 146 1.16 2.06 -3.45
CA LEU A 146 2.00 3.13 -3.97
C LEU A 146 3.29 3.24 -3.16
N PHE A 147 3.20 3.17 -1.83
CA PHE A 147 4.36 3.19 -0.95
C PHE A 147 5.28 2.00 -1.17
N GLN A 148 4.74 0.78 -1.29
CA GLN A 148 5.52 -0.42 -1.65
C GLN A 148 6.25 -0.23 -2.97
N ARG A 149 5.54 0.25 -3.99
CA ARG A 149 6.11 0.47 -5.31
C ARG A 149 7.20 1.55 -5.29
N TRP A 150 6.98 2.64 -4.58
CA TRP A 150 7.96 3.72 -4.41
C TRP A 150 9.25 3.22 -3.76
N ILE A 151 9.18 2.35 -2.75
CA ILE A 151 10.37 1.75 -2.14
C ILE A 151 11.13 0.89 -3.16
N GLU A 152 10.43 0.04 -3.91
CA GLU A 152 11.04 -0.83 -4.92
C GLU A 152 11.71 0.00 -6.03
N ASP A 153 11.03 1.02 -6.55
CA ASP A 153 11.56 1.90 -7.59
C ASP A 153 12.77 2.71 -7.07
N THR A 154 12.73 3.19 -5.83
CA THR A 154 13.85 3.92 -5.22
C THR A 154 15.10 3.05 -5.07
N ARG A 155 14.92 1.77 -4.68
CA ARG A 155 16.03 0.80 -4.60
C ARG A 155 16.64 0.57 -5.97
N ALA A 156 15.81 0.31 -6.99
CA ALA A 156 16.27 0.08 -8.36
C ALA A 156 17.04 1.30 -8.91
N ILE A 157 16.52 2.51 -8.72
CA ILE A 157 17.20 3.75 -9.14
C ILE A 157 18.55 3.90 -8.43
N THR A 158 18.61 3.61 -7.13
CA THR A 158 19.85 3.72 -6.34
C THR A 158 20.90 2.72 -6.85
N GLU A 159 20.52 1.48 -7.10
CA GLU A 159 21.42 0.44 -7.65
C GLU A 159 21.95 0.84 -9.04
N LEU A 160 21.08 1.30 -9.93
CA LEU A 160 21.47 1.77 -11.27
C LEU A 160 22.44 2.96 -11.20
N THR A 161 22.21 3.90 -10.28
CA THR A 161 23.09 5.06 -10.08
C THR A 161 24.48 4.62 -9.58
N GLN A 162 24.54 3.66 -8.65
CA GLN A 162 25.81 3.13 -8.16
C GLN A 162 26.61 2.41 -9.24
N ILE A 163 25.94 1.64 -10.11
CA ILE A 163 26.57 0.96 -11.25
C ILE A 163 27.13 2.00 -12.23
N ASN A 164 26.35 3.04 -12.55
CA ASN A 164 26.77 4.10 -13.47
C ASN A 164 28.03 4.83 -12.95
N ILE A 165 28.00 5.32 -11.71
CA ILE A 165 29.15 6.01 -11.10
C ILE A 165 30.42 5.14 -11.11
N ARG A 166 30.28 3.83 -10.82
CA ARG A 166 31.42 2.90 -10.88
C ARG A 166 31.95 2.76 -12.31
N SER A 167 31.08 2.68 -13.30
CA SER A 167 31.48 2.61 -14.71
C SER A 167 32.18 3.87 -15.19
N GLU A 168 31.68 5.05 -14.83
CA GLU A 168 32.34 6.34 -15.16
C GLU A 168 33.72 6.44 -14.50
N LEU A 169 33.84 6.03 -13.23
CA LEU A 169 35.13 5.99 -12.52
C LEU A 169 36.13 5.03 -13.19
N GLU A 170 35.68 3.85 -13.62
CA GLU A 170 36.52 2.90 -14.35
C GLU A 170 36.95 3.46 -15.72
N GLN A 171 36.04 4.12 -16.45
CA GLN A 171 36.37 4.78 -17.71
C GLN A 171 37.40 5.90 -17.52
N LEU A 172 37.20 6.77 -16.52
CA LEU A 172 38.16 7.82 -16.18
C LEU A 172 39.52 7.23 -15.80
N LYS A 173 39.54 6.19 -14.96
CA LYS A 173 40.78 5.48 -14.57
C LYS A 173 41.50 4.89 -15.78
N ASN A 174 40.76 4.30 -16.72
CA ASN A 174 41.31 3.73 -17.95
C ASN A 174 41.77 4.80 -18.95
N GLN A 175 41.23 6.01 -18.89
CA GLN A 175 41.65 7.17 -19.71
C GLN A 175 42.86 7.93 -19.15
N VAL A 176 43.26 7.70 -17.89
CA VAL A 176 44.54 8.24 -17.37
C VAL A 176 45.70 7.53 -18.06
N ASN A 177 46.24 8.16 -19.11
CA ASN A 177 47.37 7.66 -19.87
C ASN A 177 48.64 7.67 -18.97
N PRO A 178 49.37 6.54 -18.83
CA PRO A 178 50.64 6.52 -18.11
C PRO A 178 51.65 7.55 -18.63
N HIS A 179 51.58 7.93 -19.91
CA HIS A 179 52.37 9.01 -20.49
C HIS A 179 51.99 10.40 -19.95
N PHE A 180 50.71 10.64 -19.62
CA PHE A 180 50.29 11.90 -18.99
C PHE A 180 50.85 12.00 -17.58
N LEU A 181 50.85 10.90 -16.83
CA LEU A 181 51.48 10.82 -15.51
C LEU A 181 53.01 11.03 -15.60
N PHE A 182 53.67 10.40 -16.58
CA PHE A 182 55.10 10.60 -16.84
C PHE A 182 55.44 12.03 -17.24
N ASN A 183 54.62 12.67 -18.09
CA ASN A 183 54.78 14.08 -18.47
C ASN A 183 54.63 15.01 -17.26
N MET A 184 53.68 14.71 -16.37
CA MET A 184 53.46 15.51 -15.16
C MET A 184 54.64 15.36 -14.18
N LEU A 185 55.15 14.14 -14.00
CA LEU A 185 56.34 13.86 -13.18
C LEU A 185 57.61 14.53 -13.71
N ASN A 186 57.89 14.41 -15.01
CA ASN A 186 59.08 15.01 -15.60
C ASN A 186 59.06 16.54 -15.51
N ASN A 187 57.93 17.18 -15.83
CA ASN A 187 57.83 18.63 -15.73
C ASN A 187 57.95 19.14 -14.28
N ALA A 188 57.41 18.41 -13.30
CA ALA A 188 57.58 18.77 -11.89
C ALA A 188 59.05 18.66 -11.45
N ASN A 189 59.77 17.63 -11.90
CA ASN A 189 61.19 17.43 -11.55
C ASN A 189 62.11 18.47 -12.21
N VAL A 190 61.72 19.01 -13.37
CA VAL A 190 62.41 20.13 -14.04
C VAL A 190 62.13 21.48 -13.39
N LEU A 191 61.01 21.64 -12.68
CA LEU A 191 60.69 22.86 -11.93
C LEU A 191 61.32 22.91 -10.53
N ILE A 192 61.78 21.76 -10.01
CA ILE A 192 62.39 21.62 -8.67
C ILE A 192 63.92 21.63 -8.75
N ASN A 193 64.51 21.28 -9.91
CA ASN A 193 65.94 21.44 -10.21
C ASN A 193 66.22 22.74 -10.96
#